data_AF-A0A0J8AZI7-F1
#
_entry.id   AF-A0A0J8AZI7-F1
#
_cell.length_a   1.000
_cell.length_b   1.000
_cell.length_c   1.000
_cell.angle_alpha   90.00
_cell.angle_beta   90.00
_cell.angle_gamma   90.00
#
_symmetry.space_group_name_H-M   'P 1'
#
loop_
_entity.id
_entity.type
_entity.pdbx_description
1 polymer ?
#
loop_
_entity_poly.entity_id
_entity_poly.type
_entity_poly.pdbx_seq_one_letter_code
_entity_poly.pdbx_strand_id
1 'polypeptide(L)'
;MSSSLHADEPFAGVLSPADPSAALSSPTNRFAPFVSMEFTSLKALQFPVARIKKIMKSDEDVSMISGEVPVLFSKACELFILDMTQQAYQHTLHCKRRTLQL
;
A
#
# COMPACT_ATOMS: atom_id res chain seq x y z
N MET A 1 28.15 -7.45 44.31
CA MET A 1 28.68 -6.35 43.48
C MET A 1 28.76 -6.88 42.06
N SER A 2 27.95 -6.29 41.16
CA SER A 2 28.15 -6.06 39.70
C SER A 2 28.88 -7.11 38.85
N SER A 3 28.53 -7.51 37.61
CA SER A 3 27.47 -7.24 36.63
C SER A 3 27.77 -8.14 35.39
N SER A 4 26.73 -8.64 34.68
CA SER A 4 26.53 -8.79 33.19
C SER A 4 27.71 -9.20 32.25
N LEU A 5 27.61 -9.97 31.14
CA LEU A 5 26.57 -10.44 30.18
C LEU A 5 26.98 -11.84 29.67
N HIS A 6 26.14 -12.87 29.55
CA HIS A 6 25.08 -13.20 28.57
C HIS A 6 25.56 -13.56 27.14
N ALA A 7 25.53 -14.86 26.83
CA ALA A 7 25.36 -15.41 25.49
C ALA A 7 24.55 -16.72 25.64
N ASP A 8 23.21 -16.57 25.58
CA ASP A 8 22.26 -17.68 25.49
C ASP A 8 22.15 -18.12 24.02
N GLU A 9 22.61 -19.33 23.73
CA GLU A 9 22.04 -20.19 22.67
C GLU A 9 21.21 -21.23 23.42
N PRO A 10 19.89 -21.37 23.18
CA PRO A 10 19.49 -22.44 22.26
C PRO A 10 18.10 -22.26 21.59
N PHE A 11 17.85 -23.02 20.54
CA PHE A 11 16.86 -24.12 20.54
C PHE A 11 16.27 -24.31 19.14
N ALA A 12 16.64 -25.44 18.53
CA ALA A 12 15.97 -26.01 17.38
C ALA A 12 14.49 -26.32 17.75
N GLY A 13 13.58 -25.40 17.44
CA GLY A 13 12.15 -25.55 17.63
C GLY A 13 11.46 -25.86 16.31
N VAL A 14 11.05 -27.12 16.16
CA VAL A 14 9.97 -27.68 15.33
C VAL A 14 9.22 -26.68 14.42
N LEU A 15 9.28 -26.94 13.10
CA LEU A 15 8.36 -26.41 12.09
C LEU A 15 6.91 -26.78 12.46
N SER A 16 6.20 -25.86 13.11
CA SER A 16 4.75 -25.96 13.29
C SER A 16 4.07 -25.70 11.94
N PRO A 17 3.05 -26.48 11.53
CA PRO A 17 2.36 -26.27 10.28
C PRO A 17 1.74 -24.87 10.30
N ALA A 18 1.99 -24.11 9.25
CA ALA A 18 1.59 -22.71 9.12
C ALA A 18 0.10 -22.53 9.43
N ASP A 19 -0.20 -21.84 10.53
CA ASP A 19 -1.52 -21.26 10.75
C ASP A 19 -1.80 -20.28 9.60
N PRO A 20 -2.83 -20.51 8.77
CA PRO A 20 -3.13 -19.65 7.61
C PRO A 20 -3.54 -18.21 8.01
N SER A 21 -3.74 -17.94 9.30
CA SER A 21 -4.05 -16.62 9.83
C SER A 21 -2.82 -15.71 9.99
N ALA A 22 -1.62 -16.27 10.17
CA ALA A 22 -0.40 -15.48 10.37
C ALA A 22 0.10 -14.79 9.08
N ALA A 23 -0.27 -15.30 7.91
CA ALA A 23 0.13 -14.76 6.61
C ALA A 23 -0.43 -13.35 6.32
N LEU A 24 -1.43 -12.89 7.07
CA LEU A 24 -2.00 -11.53 6.93
C LEU A 24 -1.21 -10.47 7.70
N SER A 25 -0.27 -10.88 8.56
CA SER A 25 0.49 -9.98 9.45
C SER A 25 1.81 -9.47 8.86
N SER A 26 2.30 -10.05 7.75
CA SER A 26 3.49 -9.55 7.09
C SER A 26 3.15 -8.29 6.25
N PRO A 27 3.86 -7.18 6.43
CA PRO A 27 3.59 -5.94 5.69
C PRO A 27 3.73 -6.10 4.18
N THR A 28 4.44 -7.15 3.72
CA THR A 28 4.60 -7.50 2.30
C THR A 28 3.37 -8.15 1.68
N ASN A 29 2.46 -8.75 2.46
CA ASN A 29 1.34 -9.54 1.93
C ASN A 29 0.01 -8.76 1.85
N ARG A 30 -0.04 -7.53 2.37
CA ARG A 30 -1.24 -6.67 2.27
C ARG A 30 -1.61 -6.35 0.82
N PHE A 31 -0.63 -6.30 -0.07
CA PHE A 31 -0.85 -6.03 -1.49
C PHE A 31 -1.20 -7.29 -2.32
N ALA A 32 -1.02 -8.51 -1.79
CA ALA A 32 -1.40 -9.73 -2.49
C ALA A 32 -2.88 -9.79 -2.91
N PRO A 33 -3.87 -9.45 -2.05
CA PRO A 33 -5.28 -9.40 -2.46
C PRO A 33 -5.57 -8.30 -3.51
N PHE A 34 -4.67 -7.31 -3.64
CA PHE A 34 -4.78 -6.21 -4.58
C PHE A 34 -4.27 -6.57 -5.99
N VAL A 35 -3.29 -7.47 -6.12
CA VAL A 35 -2.86 -8.01 -7.43
C VAL A 35 -3.99 -8.85 -8.07
N SER A 36 -4.84 -9.47 -7.25
CA SER A 36 -5.94 -10.33 -7.68
C SER A 36 -7.29 -9.63 -7.88
N MET A 37 -7.42 -8.35 -7.54
CA MET A 37 -8.69 -7.63 -7.70
C MET A 37 -8.88 -7.24 -9.17
N GLU A 38 -9.86 -7.86 -9.83
CA GLU A 38 -10.26 -7.55 -11.20
C GLU A 38 -10.67 -6.07 -11.29
N PHE A 39 -9.91 -5.31 -12.10
CA PHE A 39 -9.88 -3.85 -12.17
C PHE A 39 -11.09 -3.20 -12.85
N THR A 40 -12.17 -3.95 -13.01
CA THR A 40 -13.12 -3.72 -14.11
C THR A 40 -14.26 -2.75 -13.81
N SER A 41 -14.28 -2.02 -12.68
CA SER A 41 -15.44 -1.16 -12.39
C SER A 41 -15.25 0.18 -11.66
N LEU A 42 -14.06 0.76 -11.68
CA LEU A 42 -13.92 2.23 -11.61
C LEU A 42 -13.81 2.76 -13.04
N LYS A 43 -14.92 2.70 -13.81
CA LYS A 43 -15.07 3.18 -15.21
C LYS A 43 -13.85 3.99 -15.70
N ALA A 44 -12.86 3.28 -16.25
CA ALA A 44 -11.57 3.80 -16.74
C ALA A 44 -11.22 5.22 -16.22
N LEU A 45 -10.85 5.35 -14.94
CA LEU A 45 -10.28 6.59 -14.39
C LEU A 45 -8.92 6.85 -15.05
N GLN A 46 -8.93 7.31 -16.30
CA GLN A 46 -7.73 7.67 -17.03
C GLN A 46 -7.33 9.09 -16.63
N PHE A 47 -6.26 9.18 -15.83
CA PHE A 47 -5.72 10.48 -15.47
C PHE A 47 -5.06 11.12 -16.70
N PRO A 48 -5.30 12.43 -16.95
CA PRO A 48 -4.71 13.11 -18.09
C PRO A 48 -3.18 13.18 -17.95
N VAL A 49 -2.45 12.48 -18.82
CA VAL A 49 -0.98 12.39 -18.84
C VAL A 49 -0.30 13.75 -18.73
N ALA A 50 -0.83 14.76 -19.42
CA ALA A 50 -0.30 16.12 -19.39
C ALA A 50 -0.37 16.74 -17.98
N ARG A 51 -1.42 16.44 -17.20
CA ARG A 51 -1.57 16.93 -15.83
C ARG A 51 -0.64 16.22 -14.87
N ILE A 52 -0.50 14.90 -15.01
CA ILE A 52 0.46 14.10 -14.23
C ILE A 52 1.87 14.66 -14.46
N LYS A 53 2.26 14.86 -15.73
CA LYS A 53 3.56 15.45 -16.08
C LYS A 53 3.75 16.85 -15.51
N LYS A 54 2.70 17.69 -15.49
CA LYS A 54 2.77 19.04 -14.91
C LYS A 54 2.96 19.00 -13.39
N ILE A 55 2.30 18.08 -12.70
CA ILE A 55 2.48 17.88 -11.25
C ILE A 55 3.89 17.36 -10.97
N MET A 56 4.38 16.38 -11.73
CA MET A 56 5.74 15.87 -11.55
C MET A 56 6.81 16.96 -11.78
N LYS A 57 6.58 17.89 -12.71
CA LYS A 57 7.46 19.03 -13.00
C LYS A 57 7.22 20.26 -12.11
N SER A 58 6.34 20.20 -11.11
CA SER A 58 6.27 21.28 -10.11
C SER A 58 7.46 21.24 -9.16
N ASP A 59 8.16 20.11 -9.10
CA ASP A 59 9.44 19.97 -8.42
C ASP A 59 10.56 20.55 -9.29
N GLU A 60 11.34 21.48 -8.73
CA GLU A 60 12.40 22.23 -9.43
C GLU A 60 13.55 21.32 -9.89
N ASP A 61 13.76 20.19 -9.20
CA ASP A 61 14.83 19.24 -9.52
C ASP A 61 14.44 18.26 -10.66
N VAL A 62 13.19 18.31 -11.15
CA VAL A 62 12.66 17.39 -12.17
C VAL A 62 12.73 18.01 -13.58
N SER A 63 13.78 17.66 -14.31
CA SER A 63 14.02 18.16 -15.68
C SER A 63 13.30 17.36 -16.77
N MET A 64 13.64 16.07 -16.94
CA MET A 64 13.06 15.17 -17.94
C MET A 64 12.30 14.02 -17.27
N ILE A 65 11.22 13.58 -17.93
CA ILE A 65 10.37 12.47 -17.47
C ILE A 65 10.15 11.55 -18.66
N SER A 66 10.45 10.26 -18.50
CA SER A 66 10.19 9.22 -19.51
C SER A 66 8.69 9.15 -19.84
N GLY A 67 8.36 8.82 -21.09
CA GLY A 67 6.97 8.76 -21.56
C GLY A 67 6.11 7.72 -20.82
N GLU A 68 6.72 6.64 -20.32
CA GLU A 68 6.03 5.55 -19.60
C GLU A 68 5.64 5.93 -18.16
N VAL A 69 6.41 6.84 -17.54
CA VAL A 69 6.27 7.14 -16.11
C VAL A 69 4.91 7.77 -15.79
N PRO A 70 4.41 8.79 -16.53
CA PRO A 70 3.06 9.31 -16.31
C PRO A 70 1.96 8.27 -16.48
N VAL A 71 2.14 7.29 -17.37
CA VAL A 71 1.17 6.21 -17.59
C VAL A 71 1.14 5.28 -16.38
N LEU A 72 2.30 4.92 -15.85
CA LEU A 72 2.42 4.13 -14.64
C LEU A 72 1.83 4.85 -13.43
N PHE A 73 2.10 6.15 -13.28
CA PHE A 73 1.50 6.98 -12.24
C PHE A 73 -0.02 7.04 -12.33
N SER A 74 -0.60 7.11 -13.54
CA SER A 74 -2.05 7.03 -13.70
C SER A 74 -2.62 5.78 -13.03
N LYS A 75 -1.95 4.63 -13.21
CA LYS A 75 -2.39 3.37 -12.62
C LYS A 75 -2.14 3.31 -11.12
N ALA A 76 -0.99 3.77 -10.67
CA ALA A 76 -0.65 3.84 -9.25
C ALA A 76 -1.60 4.76 -8.48
N CYS A 77 -2.00 5.89 -9.05
CA CYS A 77 -2.96 6.81 -8.45
C CYS A 77 -4.37 6.21 -8.34
N GLU A 78 -4.83 5.48 -9.36
CA GLU A 78 -6.11 4.75 -9.31
C GLU A 78 -6.15 3.82 -8.10
N LEU A 79 -5.07 3.07 -7.93
CA LEU A 79 -4.89 2.12 -6.85
C LEU A 79 -4.76 2.77 -5.48
N PHE A 80 -3.97 3.84 -5.41
CA PHE A 80 -3.75 4.59 -4.19
C PHE A 80 -5.07 5.18 -3.66
N ILE A 81 -5.89 5.76 -4.53
CA ILE A 81 -7.18 6.33 -4.15
C ILE A 81 -8.13 5.23 -3.64
N LEU A 82 -8.17 4.08 -4.30
CA LEU A 82 -9.00 2.95 -3.88
C LEU A 82 -8.61 2.49 -2.46
N ASP A 83 -7.32 2.22 -2.24
CA ASP A 83 -6.81 1.72 -0.96
C ASP A 83 -7.00 2.75 0.17
N MET A 84 -6.59 4.00 -0.07
CA MET A 84 -6.75 5.08 0.92
C MET A 84 -8.22 5.30 1.28
N THR A 85 -9.12 5.30 0.30
CA THR A 85 -10.57 5.48 0.54
C THR A 85 -11.14 4.32 1.32
N GLN A 86 -10.73 3.08 1.03
CA GLN A 86 -11.18 1.91 1.77
C GLN A 86 -10.75 1.98 3.24
N GLN A 87 -9.49 2.30 3.51
CA GLN A 87 -8.97 2.44 4.88
C GLN A 87 -9.67 3.58 5.63
N ALA A 88 -9.87 4.74 4.99
CA ALA A 88 -10.59 5.87 5.57
C ALA A 88 -12.07 5.54 5.86
N TYR A 89 -12.71 4.75 4.99
CA TYR A 89 -14.09 4.33 5.17
C TYR A 89 -14.24 3.33 6.32
N GLN A 90 -13.30 2.40 6.49
CA GLN A 90 -13.27 1.51 7.66
C GLN A 90 -13.28 2.31 8.96
N HIS A 91 -12.45 3.35 9.06
CA HIS A 91 -12.44 4.25 10.22
C HIS A 91 -13.79 4.99 10.39
N THR A 92 -14.40 5.43 9.30
CA THR A 92 -15.73 6.07 9.30
C THR A 92 -16.79 5.14 9.91
N LEU A 93 -16.79 3.87 9.51
CA LEU A 93 -17.67 2.84 10.05
C LEU A 93 -17.40 2.56 11.54
N HIS A 94 -16.14 2.54 11.97
CA HIS A 94 -15.78 2.42 13.39
C HIS A 94 -16.35 3.57 14.24
N CYS A 95 -16.43 4.77 13.68
CA CYS A 95 -17.10 5.91 14.32
C CYS A 95 -18.63 5.88 14.24
N LYS A 96 -19.25 4.79 13.76
CA LYS A 96 -20.70 4.65 13.50
C LYS A 96 -21.27 5.71 12.55
N ARG A 97 -20.41 6.27 11.68
CA ARG A 97 -20.80 7.23 10.65
C ARG A 97 -20.94 6.52 9.31
N ARG A 98 -21.73 7.09 8.41
CA ARG A 98 -21.91 6.58 7.04
C ARG A 98 -21.35 7.50 5.96
N THR A 99 -20.91 8.70 6.36
CA THR A 99 -20.35 9.71 5.46
C THR A 99 -18.86 9.85 5.75
N LEU A 100 -18.04 9.55 4.76
CA LEU A 100 -16.59 9.78 4.80
C LEU A 100 -16.34 11.30 4.84
N GLN A 101 -15.47 11.75 5.72
CA GLN A 101 -15.07 13.14 5.84
C GLN A 101 -13.69 13.32 5.24
N LEU A 102 -13.56 14.34 4.38
CA LEU A 102 -12.32 14.78 3.73
C LEU A 102 -11.62 15.81 4.61
#